data_AF-A0A7X1C534-F1
#
_entry.id   AF-A0A7X1C534-F1
#
_cell.length_a   1.000
_cell.length_b   1.000
_cell.length_c   1.000
_cell.angle_alpha   90.00
_cell.angle_beta   90.00
_cell.angle_gamma   90.00
#
_symmetry.space_group_name_H-M   'P 1'
#
loop_
_entity.id
_entity.type
_entity.pdbx_description
1 polymer ?
#
loop_
_entity_poly.entity_id
_entity_poly.type
_entity_poly.pdbx_seq_one_letter_code
_entity_poly.pdbx_strand_id
1 'polypeptide(L)'
;MKDVEKSTKKASGADKLLKPDLLDELSKSGAKYNPDDVVMVTKNTEKDLLWLEYGNNKAGLNHIEVRHANDFSKRGINNIPEFIYDMLKNKPISIVESSRGLNATYLVNGKKYLIAYGKNGFIVSVYPI
;
A
#
# COMPACT_ATOMS: atom_id res chain seq x y z
N MET A 1 2.61 -38.67 -27.25
CA MET A 1 3.52 -37.57 -26.85
C MET A 1 2.86 -36.83 -25.72
N LYS A 2 3.52 -36.82 -24.55
CA LYS A 2 3.17 -36.01 -23.38
C LYS A 2 3.71 -34.62 -23.63
N ASP A 3 2.92 -33.59 -23.37
CA ASP A 3 3.34 -32.23 -22.99
C ASP A 3 2.07 -31.52 -22.47
N VAL A 4 1.63 -31.87 -21.25
CA VAL A 4 1.85 -31.13 -19.99
C VAL A 4 0.99 -29.86 -19.93
N GLU A 5 -0.16 -30.03 -19.26
CA GLU A 5 -0.85 -28.95 -18.54
C GLU A 5 0.17 -28.17 -17.72
N LYS A 6 0.41 -26.91 -18.11
CA LYS A 6 1.08 -25.97 -17.21
C LYS A 6 0.05 -25.37 -16.27
N SER A 7 -0.30 -26.15 -15.26
CA SER A 7 -0.93 -25.67 -14.05
C SER A 7 0.00 -24.65 -13.38
N THR A 8 -0.33 -23.36 -13.46
CA THR A 8 0.27 -22.35 -12.57
C THR A 8 -0.85 -21.68 -11.77
N LYS A 9 -1.16 -22.30 -10.63
CA LYS A 9 -1.75 -21.61 -9.49
C LYS A 9 -0.82 -20.46 -9.09
N LYS A 10 -1.12 -19.24 -9.52
CA LYS A 10 -0.58 -18.00 -8.96
C LYS A 10 -1.66 -16.93 -8.95
N ALA A 11 -2.83 -17.27 -8.39
CA ALA A 11 -3.93 -16.34 -8.20
C ALA A 11 -4.52 -16.61 -6.81
N SER A 12 -4.22 -15.73 -5.85
CA SER A 12 -5.11 -15.51 -4.69
C SER A 12 -4.80 -14.25 -3.88
N GLY A 13 -3.65 -13.59 -4.07
CA GLY A 13 -3.28 -12.38 -3.30
C GLY A 13 -3.04 -11.12 -4.14
N ALA A 14 -2.16 -11.21 -5.15
CA ALA A 14 -1.75 -10.05 -5.96
C ALA A 14 -2.91 -9.44 -6.79
N ASP A 15 -3.77 -10.28 -7.38
CA ASP A 15 -4.96 -9.85 -8.15
C ASP A 15 -5.96 -9.05 -7.29
N LYS A 16 -5.90 -9.18 -5.95
CA LYS A 16 -6.77 -8.42 -5.04
C LYS A 16 -6.25 -6.99 -4.85
N LEU A 17 -4.94 -6.76 -4.89
CA LEU A 17 -4.31 -5.48 -4.56
C LEU A 17 -4.09 -4.58 -5.78
N LEU A 18 -4.01 -5.19 -6.98
CA LEU A 18 -3.82 -4.50 -8.26
C LEU A 18 -5.15 -4.46 -9.02
N LYS A 19 -6.00 -3.48 -8.68
CA LYS A 19 -7.31 -3.30 -9.30
C LYS A 19 -7.18 -2.66 -10.68
N PRO A 20 -7.60 -3.33 -11.78
CA PRO A 20 -7.38 -2.82 -13.14
C PRO A 20 -7.96 -1.43 -13.39
N ASP A 21 -9.15 -1.16 -12.85
CA ASP A 21 -9.83 0.14 -12.90
C ASP A 21 -9.04 1.24 -12.17
N LEU A 22 -8.45 0.93 -11.02
CA LEU A 22 -7.62 1.90 -10.28
C LEU A 22 -6.22 2.07 -10.89
N LEU A 23 -5.68 1.05 -11.54
CA LEU A 23 -4.44 1.17 -12.31
C LEU A 23 -4.64 2.04 -13.56
N ASP A 24 -5.78 1.89 -14.25
CA ASP A 24 -6.18 2.77 -15.34
C ASP A 24 -6.34 4.22 -14.85
N GLU A 25 -6.99 4.43 -13.70
CA GLU A 25 -7.09 5.75 -13.07
C GLU A 25 -5.71 6.33 -12.72
N LEU A 26 -4.80 5.51 -12.15
CA LEU A 26 -3.44 5.91 -11.84
C LEU A 26 -2.67 6.32 -13.10
N SER A 27 -2.83 5.58 -14.20
CA SER A 27 -2.20 5.89 -15.49
C SER A 27 -2.66 7.24 -16.06
N LYS A 28 -3.90 7.63 -15.76
CA LYS A 28 -4.53 8.89 -16.23
C LYS A 28 -4.36 10.05 -15.25
N SER A 29 -3.87 9.80 -14.03
CA SER A 29 -3.72 10.81 -12.97
C SER A 29 -2.63 11.85 -13.25
N GLY A 30 -1.69 11.56 -14.14
CA GLY A 30 -0.49 12.38 -14.37
C GLY A 30 0.59 12.23 -13.29
N ALA A 31 0.39 11.35 -12.30
CA ALA A 31 1.43 10.99 -11.34
C ALA A 31 2.61 10.32 -12.04
N LYS A 32 3.84 10.62 -11.58
CA LYS A 32 5.02 9.86 -11.97
C LYS A 32 5.09 8.60 -11.11
N TYR A 33 5.04 7.44 -11.75
CA TYR A 33 5.09 6.13 -11.11
C TYR A 33 5.72 5.13 -12.10
N ASN A 34 6.18 3.98 -11.60
CA ASN A 34 6.61 2.87 -12.45
C ASN A 34 5.56 1.74 -12.40
N PRO A 35 4.85 1.43 -13.51
CA PRO A 35 3.82 0.39 -13.53
C PRO A 35 4.31 -0.97 -13.02
N ASP A 36 5.54 -1.34 -13.33
CA ASP A 36 6.11 -2.64 -12.93
C ASP A 36 6.45 -2.71 -11.43
N ASP A 37 6.56 -1.55 -10.76
CA ASP A 37 6.88 -1.48 -9.35
C ASP A 37 5.63 -1.37 -8.45
N VAL A 38 4.44 -1.17 -9.02
CA VAL A 38 3.21 -1.04 -8.22
C VAL A 38 2.87 -2.38 -7.56
N VAL A 39 2.80 -2.36 -6.23
CA VAL A 39 2.44 -3.53 -5.40
C VAL A 39 0.99 -3.48 -4.91
N MET A 40 0.41 -2.29 -4.84
CA MET A 40 -0.96 -2.09 -4.37
C MET A 40 -1.48 -0.74 -4.87
N VAL A 41 -2.75 -0.68 -5.27
CA VAL A 41 -3.49 0.56 -5.50
C VAL A 41 -4.88 0.47 -4.88
N THR A 42 -5.33 1.55 -4.24
CA THR A 42 -6.65 1.61 -3.59
C THR A 42 -7.18 3.04 -3.52
N LYS A 43 -8.43 3.20 -3.08
CA LYS A 43 -8.97 4.48 -2.63
C LYS A 43 -9.22 4.45 -1.13
N ASN A 44 -8.87 5.55 -0.45
CA ASN A 44 -9.26 5.72 0.95
C ASN A 44 -10.74 6.12 1.06
N THR A 45 -11.25 6.31 2.28
CA THR A 45 -12.64 6.76 2.50
C THR A 45 -12.97 8.14 1.95
N GLU A 46 -11.95 8.98 1.69
CA GLU A 46 -12.07 10.31 1.08
C GLU A 46 -12.02 10.25 -0.46
N LYS A 47 -11.89 9.04 -1.02
CA LYS A 47 -11.76 8.74 -2.46
C LYS A 47 -10.43 9.18 -3.08
N ASP A 48 -9.42 9.49 -2.27
CA ASP A 48 -8.06 9.73 -2.76
C ASP A 48 -7.50 8.44 -3.35
N LEU A 49 -6.92 8.53 -4.55
CA LEU A 49 -6.19 7.43 -5.16
C LEU A 49 -4.81 7.30 -4.51
N LEU A 50 -4.58 6.18 -3.82
CA LEU A 50 -3.32 5.89 -3.14
C LEU A 50 -2.67 4.63 -3.72
N TRP A 51 -1.36 4.64 -3.89
CA TRP A 51 -0.61 3.46 -4.34
C TRP A 51 0.69 3.28 -3.57
N LEU A 52 1.13 2.03 -3.52
CA LEU A 52 2.42 1.63 -2.99
C LEU A 52 3.24 1.01 -4.12
N GLU A 53 4.52 1.41 -4.18
CA GLU A 53 5.52 0.76 -5.04
C GLU A 53 6.53 -0.02 -4.17
N TYR A 54 7.30 -0.92 -4.78
CA TYR A 54 8.46 -1.53 -4.11
C TYR A 54 9.39 -0.47 -3.52
N GLY A 55 9.69 0.59 -4.29
CA GLY A 55 10.47 1.72 -3.83
C GLY A 55 11.92 1.37 -3.46
N ASN A 56 12.48 2.09 -2.49
CA ASN A 56 13.87 1.97 -2.05
C ASN A 56 13.99 2.13 -0.53
N ASN A 57 15.21 2.26 0.00
CA ASN A 57 15.44 2.39 1.45
C ASN A 57 14.86 3.68 2.09
N LYS A 58 14.40 4.65 1.29
CA LYS A 58 13.82 5.93 1.74
C LYS A 58 12.30 6.02 1.58
N ALA A 59 11.69 5.26 0.68
CA ALA A 59 10.24 5.30 0.44
C ALA A 59 9.72 4.00 -0.19
N GLY A 60 8.44 3.71 -0.01
CA GLY A 60 7.77 2.53 -0.56
C GLY A 60 7.93 1.29 0.31
N LEU A 61 7.57 0.12 -0.23
CA LEU A 61 7.53 -1.14 0.52
C LEU A 61 8.89 -1.51 1.12
N ASN A 62 9.98 -1.35 0.37
CA ASN A 62 11.34 -1.67 0.83
C ASN A 62 11.73 -0.83 2.06
N HIS A 63 11.39 0.47 2.08
CA HIS A 63 11.59 1.30 3.26
C HIS A 63 10.80 0.79 4.47
N ILE A 64 9.53 0.44 4.26
CA ILE A 64 8.65 -0.08 5.32
C ILE A 64 9.19 -1.39 5.88
N GLU A 65 9.60 -2.32 5.03
CA GLU A 65 10.13 -3.61 5.45
C GLU A 65 11.45 -3.46 6.21
N VAL A 66 12.41 -2.70 5.65
CA VAL A 66 13.72 -2.50 6.27
C VAL A 66 13.62 -1.82 7.64
N ARG A 67 12.70 -0.87 7.80
CA ARG A 67 12.60 -0.07 9.03
C ARG A 67 11.60 -0.60 10.05
N HIS A 68 10.52 -1.24 9.60
CA HIS A 68 9.33 -1.47 10.42
C HIS A 68 8.81 -2.91 10.38
N ALA A 69 9.37 -3.83 9.58
CA ALA A 69 8.88 -5.22 9.51
C ALA A 69 8.82 -5.89 10.89
N ASN A 70 9.82 -5.68 11.75
CA ASN A 70 9.83 -6.23 13.10
C ASN A 70 8.68 -5.68 13.97
N ASP A 71 8.32 -4.41 13.80
CA ASP A 71 7.22 -3.81 14.56
C ASP A 71 5.86 -4.33 14.10
N PHE A 72 5.69 -4.58 12.80
CA PHE A 72 4.52 -5.26 12.25
C PHE A 72 4.43 -6.71 12.74
N SER A 73 5.55 -7.45 12.72
CA SER A 73 5.60 -8.84 13.16
C SER A 73 5.25 -8.99 14.65
N LYS A 74 5.71 -8.08 15.53
CA LYS A 74 5.28 -8.02 16.95
C LYS A 74 3.76 -7.82 17.13
N ARG A 75 3.08 -7.32 16.10
CA ARG A 75 1.62 -7.14 16.07
C ARG A 75 0.90 -8.27 15.33
N GLY A 76 1.62 -9.29 14.87
CA GLY A 76 1.09 -10.44 14.13
C GLY A 76 0.83 -10.14 12.65
N ILE A 77 1.40 -9.06 12.11
CA ILE A 77 1.18 -8.63 10.72
C ILE A 77 2.41 -9.02 9.90
N ASN A 78 2.24 -9.99 9.00
CA ASN A 78 3.31 -10.49 8.13
C ASN A 78 3.13 -10.07 6.66
N ASN A 79 1.89 -9.81 6.22
CA ASN A 79 1.60 -9.29 4.88
C ASN A 79 1.29 -7.79 4.97
N ILE A 80 2.33 -6.96 4.88
CA ILE A 80 2.23 -5.51 5.05
C ILE A 80 1.39 -4.86 3.92
N PRO A 81 1.59 -5.17 2.63
CA PRO A 81 0.73 -4.61 1.57
C PRO A 81 -0.76 -4.90 1.76
N GLU A 82 -1.12 -6.13 2.09
CA GLU A 82 -2.54 -6.48 2.33
C GLU A 82 -3.09 -5.79 3.58
N PHE A 83 -2.29 -5.69 4.65
CA PHE A 83 -2.68 -4.92 5.83
C PHE A 83 -2.95 -3.45 5.51
N ILE A 84 -2.08 -2.79 4.74
CA ILE A 84 -2.27 -1.39 4.33
C ILE A 84 -3.55 -1.26 3.49
N TYR A 85 -3.77 -2.17 2.55
CA TYR A 85 -4.95 -2.19 1.69
C TYR A 85 -6.26 -2.23 2.50
N ASP A 86 -6.33 -3.13 3.49
CA ASP A 86 -7.52 -3.27 4.34
C ASP A 86 -7.62 -2.14 5.36
N MET A 87 -6.51 -1.62 5.88
CA MET A 87 -6.48 -0.47 6.79
C MET A 87 -7.10 0.77 6.12
N LEU A 88 -6.74 1.07 4.87
CA LEU A 88 -7.19 2.25 4.12
C LEU A 88 -8.69 2.26 3.80
N LYS A 89 -9.39 1.13 3.98
CA LYS A 89 -10.86 1.08 3.86
C LYS A 89 -11.58 1.67 5.07
N ASN A 90 -10.87 1.88 6.18
CA ASN A 90 -11.41 2.52 7.37
C ASN A 90 -11.22 4.03 7.30
N LYS A 91 -11.96 4.79 8.11
CA LYS A 91 -11.73 6.23 8.24
C LYS A 91 -10.51 6.49 9.15
N PRO A 92 -9.57 7.37 8.77
CA PRO A 92 -8.50 7.78 9.68
C PRO A 92 -9.08 8.53 10.89
N ILE A 93 -8.41 8.41 12.04
CA ILE A 93 -8.77 9.15 13.26
C ILE A 93 -8.17 10.56 13.28
N SER A 94 -7.13 10.81 12.48
CA SER A 94 -6.54 12.12 12.29
C SER A 94 -5.79 12.19 10.96
N ILE A 95 -5.80 13.35 10.31
CA ILE A 95 -4.98 13.66 9.15
C ILE A 95 -4.25 14.98 9.43
N VAL A 96 -2.95 15.01 9.16
CA VAL A 96 -2.11 16.21 9.25
C VAL A 96 -1.42 16.43 7.92
N GLU A 97 -1.69 17.56 7.28
CA GLU A 97 -1.03 17.97 6.04
C GLU A 97 0.23 18.81 6.33
N SER A 98 1.25 18.65 5.50
CA SER A 98 2.47 19.46 5.50
C SER A 98 2.92 19.77 4.06
N SER A 99 3.98 20.56 3.91
CA SER A 99 4.61 20.77 2.61
C SER A 99 5.14 19.48 1.95
N ARG A 100 5.35 18.42 2.73
CA ARG A 100 5.88 17.13 2.24
C ARG A 100 4.79 16.12 1.88
N GLY A 101 3.52 16.41 2.16
CA GLY A 101 2.42 15.46 2.01
C GLY A 101 1.58 15.32 3.27
N LEU A 102 0.88 14.21 3.38
CA LEU A 102 -0.09 13.93 4.43
C LEU A 102 0.40 12.81 5.35
N ASN A 103 0.12 12.97 6.65
CA ASN A 103 0.25 11.92 7.64
C ASN A 103 -1.14 11.61 8.20
N ALA A 104 -1.63 10.39 7.98
CA ALA A 104 -2.90 9.94 8.50
C ALA A 104 -2.69 8.84 9.56
N THR A 105 -3.41 8.93 10.67
CA THR A 105 -3.39 7.92 11.73
C THR A 105 -4.64 7.07 11.64
N TYR A 106 -4.47 5.75 11.68
CA TYR A 106 -5.54 4.76 11.67
C TYR A 106 -5.56 3.98 12.98
N LEU A 107 -6.75 3.61 13.43
CA LEU A 107 -6.95 2.69 14.54
C LEU A 107 -7.45 1.35 13.99
N VAL A 108 -6.64 0.30 14.09
CA VAL A 108 -7.00 -1.05 13.64
C VAL A 108 -6.86 -2.00 14.83
N ASN A 109 -7.96 -2.65 15.22
CA ASN A 109 -8.01 -3.56 16.38
C ASN A 109 -7.43 -2.94 17.66
N GLY A 110 -7.76 -1.68 17.94
CA GLY A 110 -7.28 -0.94 19.11
C GLY A 110 -5.81 -0.49 19.05
N LYS A 111 -5.09 -0.76 17.93
CA LYS A 111 -3.69 -0.36 17.74
C LYS A 111 -3.58 0.75 16.70
N LYS A 112 -2.70 1.71 16.93
CA LYS A 112 -2.50 2.87 16.06
C LYS A 112 -1.42 2.61 15.01
N TYR A 113 -1.64 3.12 13.80
CA TYR A 113 -0.69 3.08 12.69
C TYR A 113 -0.66 4.44 12.02
N LEU A 114 0.53 4.92 11.66
CA LEU A 114 0.70 6.11 10.87
C LEU A 114 1.03 5.71 9.43
N ILE A 115 0.38 6.36 8.47
CA ILE A 115 0.72 6.30 7.05
C ILE A 115 1.12 7.70 6.58
N ALA A 116 2.27 7.79 5.92
CA ALA A 116 2.77 8.98 5.26
C ALA A 116 2.66 8.81 3.75
N TYR A 117 1.99 9.74 3.08
CA TYR A 117 1.83 9.73 1.63
C TYR A 117 1.98 11.12 1.01
N GLY A 118 2.49 11.17 -0.22
CA GLY A 118 2.62 12.40 -0.97
C GLY A 118 1.26 12.97 -1.36
N LYS A 119 1.20 14.27 -1.69
CA LYS A 119 -0.03 14.91 -2.22
C LYS A 119 -0.53 14.28 -3.52
N ASN A 120 0.35 13.57 -4.23
CA ASN A 120 0.01 12.82 -5.42
C ASN A 120 -0.65 11.47 -5.11
N GLY A 121 -0.57 10.96 -3.88
CA GLY A 121 -1.11 9.65 -3.47
C GLY A 121 -0.06 8.55 -3.26
N PHE A 122 1.22 8.82 -3.55
CA PHE A 122 2.29 7.84 -3.35
C PHE A 122 2.52 7.57 -1.86
N ILE A 123 2.41 6.31 -1.44
CA ILE A 123 2.65 5.88 -0.07
C ILE A 123 4.16 5.80 0.18
N VAL A 124 4.65 6.70 1.03
CA VAL A 124 6.08 6.82 1.38
C VAL A 124 6.45 5.84 2.48
N SER A 125 5.65 5.76 3.55
CA SER A 125 5.91 4.89 4.69
C SER A 125 4.63 4.57 5.46
N VAL A 126 4.61 3.43 6.14
CA VAL A 126 3.56 3.03 7.08
C VAL A 126 4.22 2.32 8.26
N TYR A 127 3.85 2.67 9.48
CA TYR A 127 4.40 2.01 10.66
C TYR A 127 3.48 2.01 11.89
N PRO A 128 3.61 0.97 12.73
CA PRO A 128 3.10 0.95 14.11
C PRO A 128 3.52 2.18 14.94
N ILE A 129 2.55 2.82 15.63
CA ILE A 129 2.81 3.84 16.67
C ILE A 129 2.18 3.48 18.02
#